data_AF-A0A1X7TF65-F1
#
_entry.id   AF-A0A1X7TF65-F1
#
_cell.length_a   1.000
_cell.length_b   1.000
_cell.length_c   1.000
_cell.angle_alpha   90.00
_cell.angle_beta   90.00
_cell.angle_gamma   90.00
#
_symmetry.space_group_name_H-M   'P 1'
#
loop_
_entity.id
_entity.type
_entity.pdbx_description
1 polymer ?
#
loop_
_entity_poly.entity_id
_entity_poly.type
_entity_poly.pdbx_seq_one_letter_code
_entity_poly.pdbx_strand_id
1 'polypeptide(L)'
;MKRLVSLDPTMLHEAPPISCDEQMAIRYAAGYVMRSLKIKLSKSTSFADKILINFVTTLHNGDSEEDEETYFEYTKCWINKVNRGGLFLICDNLFQTFIAIEIVRRTCLKDLQHPPAIDIDT
;
A
#
# COMPACT_ATOMS: atom_id res chain seq x y z
N MET A 1 -1.57 -4.63 36.19
CA MET A 1 -2.62 -5.12 35.27
C MET A 1 -2.88 -4.06 34.22
N LYS A 2 -2.49 -4.28 32.95
CA LYS A 2 -2.84 -3.36 31.85
C LYS A 2 -4.31 -3.60 31.49
N ARG A 3 -5.13 -2.53 31.50
CA ARG A 3 -6.51 -2.56 30.98
C ARG A 3 -6.43 -2.96 29.50
N LEU A 4 -6.99 -4.13 29.17
CA LEU A 4 -7.41 -4.39 27.80
C LEU A 4 -8.50 -3.37 27.49
N VAL A 5 -8.22 -2.46 26.56
CA VAL A 5 -9.24 -1.59 25.99
C VAL A 5 -10.16 -2.52 25.20
N SER A 6 -11.34 -2.81 25.75
CA SER A 6 -12.38 -3.53 25.02
C SER A 6 -12.82 -2.63 23.87
N LEU A 7 -12.46 -3.00 22.65
CA LEU A 7 -13.01 -2.36 21.45
C LEU A 7 -14.52 -2.62 21.46
N ASP A 8 -15.29 -1.53 21.55
CA ASP A 8 -16.74 -1.58 21.45
C ASP A 8 -17.13 -2.09 20.06
N PRO A 9 -17.85 -3.22 19.94
CA PRO A 9 -18.23 -3.77 18.64
C PRO A 9 -19.15 -2.84 17.84
N THR A 10 -19.78 -1.85 18.48
CA THR A 10 -20.62 -0.85 17.80
C THR A 10 -19.84 0.30 17.16
N MET A 11 -18.53 0.42 17.42
CA MET A 11 -17.64 1.40 16.77
C MET A 11 -17.14 0.92 15.38
N LEU A 12 -17.47 -0.31 14.98
CA LEU A 12 -17.30 -0.82 13.62
C LEU A 12 -18.38 -0.24 12.71
N HIS A 13 -18.42 1.08 12.58
CA HIS A 13 -18.87 1.65 11.30
C HIS A 13 -17.89 1.13 10.25
N GLU A 14 -18.32 0.11 9.50
CA GLU A 14 -17.55 -0.46 8.40
C GLU A 14 -17.11 0.70 7.51
N ALA A 15 -15.80 0.89 7.41
CA ALA A 15 -15.26 1.86 6.47
C ALA A 15 -15.77 1.50 5.08
N PRO A 16 -16.08 2.49 4.22
CA PRO A 16 -16.50 2.21 2.85
C PRO A 16 -15.51 1.26 2.18
N PRO A 17 -16.00 0.25 1.43
CA PRO A 17 -15.14 -0.69 0.75
C PRO A 17 -14.20 0.04 -0.21
N ILE A 18 -12.99 -0.51 -0.38
CA ILE A 18 -12.01 0.04 -1.32
C ILE A 18 -12.47 -0.30 -2.75
N SER A 19 -12.80 0.72 -3.52
CA SER A 19 -13.23 0.58 -4.92
C SER A 19 -12.11 0.01 -5.81
N CYS A 20 -12.47 -0.50 -6.99
CA CYS A 20 -11.48 -1.02 -7.94
C CYS A 20 -10.46 0.05 -8.36
N ASP A 21 -10.91 1.29 -8.58
CA ASP A 21 -10.02 2.40 -8.95
C ASP A 21 -9.03 2.73 -7.84
N GLU A 22 -9.49 2.72 -6.59
CA GLU A 22 -8.63 2.90 -5.42
C GLU A 22 -7.63 1.73 -5.28
N GLN A 23 -8.06 0.49 -5.52
CA GLN A 23 -7.16 -0.68 -5.51
C GLN A 23 -6.04 -0.55 -6.56
N MET A 24 -6.38 -0.12 -7.79
CA MET A 24 -5.38 0.15 -8.84
C MET A 24 -4.43 1.29 -8.44
N ALA A 25 -4.96 2.37 -7.88
CA ALA A 25 -4.17 3.49 -7.37
C ALA A 25 -3.25 3.08 -6.21
N ILE A 26 -3.72 2.23 -5.29
CA ILE A 26 -2.93 1.68 -4.18
C ILE A 26 -1.80 0.81 -4.72
N ARG A 27 -2.04 -0.07 -5.70
CA ARG A 27 -0.97 -0.88 -6.31
C ARG A 27 0.11 -0.01 -6.94
N TYR A 28 -0.29 1.05 -7.64
CA TYR A 28 0.63 2.04 -8.20
C TYR A 28 1.46 2.75 -7.13
N ALA A 29 0.79 3.27 -6.10
CA ALA A 29 1.42 4.00 -5.00
C ALA A 29 2.39 3.09 -4.21
N ALA A 30 2.01 1.85 -3.97
CA ALA A 30 2.85 0.84 -3.33
C ALA A 30 4.15 0.62 -4.11
N GLY A 31 4.08 0.48 -5.44
CA GLY A 31 5.26 0.42 -6.30
C GLY A 31 6.17 1.64 -6.14
N TYR A 32 5.61 2.85 -6.11
CA TYR A 32 6.38 4.07 -5.85
C TYR A 32 7.07 4.07 -4.48
N VAL A 33 6.38 3.63 -3.42
CA VAL A 33 6.94 3.53 -2.06
C VAL A 33 8.11 2.56 -2.05
N MET A 34 7.96 1.38 -2.65
CA MET A 34 9.04 0.38 -2.70
C MET A 34 10.25 0.87 -3.50
N ARG A 35 10.02 1.52 -4.64
CA ARG A 35 11.10 2.17 -5.42
C ARG A 35 11.85 3.21 -4.58
N SER A 36 11.10 4.07 -3.89
CA SER A 36 11.66 5.12 -3.05
C SER A 36 12.47 4.54 -1.89
N LEU A 37 11.96 3.47 -1.27
CA LEU A 37 12.65 2.74 -0.22
C LEU A 37 13.95 2.11 -0.74
N LYS A 38 13.91 1.45 -1.90
CA LYS A 38 15.09 0.86 -2.54
C LYS A 38 16.17 1.92 -2.81
N ILE A 39 15.81 3.06 -3.39
CA ILE A 39 16.75 4.17 -3.68
C ILE A 39 17.36 4.75 -2.39
N LYS A 40 16.54 4.86 -1.33
CA LYS A 40 17.00 5.36 -0.04
C LYS A 40 17.99 4.38 0.60
N LEU A 41 17.64 3.10 0.65
CA LEU A 41 18.46 2.04 1.26
C LEU A 41 19.73 1.76 0.48
N SER A 42 19.72 1.88 -0.85
CA SER A 42 20.90 1.62 -1.69
C SER A 42 22.07 2.57 -1.44
N LYS A 43 21.80 3.72 -0.80
CA LYS A 43 22.83 4.70 -0.42
C LYS A 43 23.45 4.41 0.95
N SER A 44 22.90 3.45 1.71
CA SER A 44 23.35 3.15 3.06
C SER A 44 24.45 2.09 3.08
N THR A 45 25.37 2.23 4.05
CA THR A 45 26.43 1.25 4.32
C THR A 45 26.08 0.28 5.45
N SER A 46 24.98 0.52 6.16
CA SER A 46 24.53 -0.28 7.31
C SER A 46 24.19 -1.71 6.92
N PHE A 47 24.56 -2.67 7.77
CA PHE A 47 24.20 -4.08 7.58
C PHE A 47 22.68 -4.30 7.60
N ALA A 48 21.96 -3.62 8.50
CA ALA A 48 20.51 -3.71 8.57
C ALA A 48 19.85 -3.23 7.27
N ASP A 49 20.36 -2.14 6.68
CA ASP A 49 19.83 -1.61 5.43
C ASP A 49 20.14 -2.53 4.23
N LYS A 50 21.26 -3.26 4.27
CA LYS A 50 21.58 -4.32 3.31
C LYS A 50 20.62 -5.51 3.40
N ILE A 51 20.15 -5.85 4.60
CA ILE A 51 19.10 -6.88 4.75
C ILE A 51 17.78 -6.35 4.16
N LEU A 52 17.42 -5.11 4.48
CA LEU A 52 16.17 -4.50 4.00
C LEU A 52 16.15 -4.36 2.48
N ILE A 53 17.25 -3.97 1.83
CA ILE A 53 17.29 -3.89 0.37
C ILE A 53 17.16 -5.25 -0.32
N ASN A 54 17.72 -6.32 0.27
CA ASN A 54 17.52 -7.67 -0.23
C ASN A 54 16.05 -8.06 -0.16
N PHE A 55 15.39 -7.81 0.97
CA PHE A 55 13.96 -8.03 1.13
C PHE A 55 13.12 -7.23 0.12
N VAL A 56 13.39 -5.92 -0.03
CA VAL A 56 12.69 -5.07 -1.02
C VAL A 56 12.91 -5.58 -2.45
N THR A 57 14.11 -6.08 -2.76
CA THR A 57 14.43 -6.58 -4.10
C THR A 57 13.74 -7.91 -4.38
N THR A 58 13.57 -8.80 -3.39
CA THR A 58 12.79 -10.04 -3.58
C THR A 58 11.30 -9.78 -3.84
N LEU A 59 10.79 -8.63 -3.39
CA LEU A 59 9.42 -8.21 -3.64
C LEU A 59 9.24 -7.50 -5.00
N HIS A 60 10.34 -7.28 -5.74
CA HIS A 60 10.33 -6.61 -7.04
C HIS A 60 9.87 -7.48 -8.20
N ASN A 61 9.54 -8.74 -7.96
CA ASN A 61 9.08 -9.61 -9.03
C ASN A 61 7.61 -9.28 -9.26
N GLY A 62 7.33 -8.49 -10.31
CA GLY A 62 6.05 -8.60 -10.99
C GLY A 62 5.95 -10.05 -11.41
N ASP A 63 4.99 -10.75 -10.81
CA ASP A 63 4.64 -12.15 -11.00
C ASP A 63 5.10 -12.67 -12.37
N SER A 64 5.86 -13.77 -12.34
CA SER A 64 6.37 -14.42 -13.55
C SER A 64 5.20 -14.74 -14.49
N GLU A 65 5.45 -14.76 -15.80
CA GLU A 65 4.42 -15.05 -16.83
C GLU A 65 3.71 -16.41 -16.66
N GLU A 66 4.11 -17.23 -15.67
CA GLU A 66 3.53 -18.52 -15.31
C GLU A 66 2.56 -18.47 -14.11
N ASP A 67 2.34 -17.30 -13.50
CA ASP A 67 1.41 -17.18 -12.38
C ASP A 67 -0.05 -17.26 -12.86
N GLU A 68 -0.78 -18.25 -12.33
CA GLU A 68 -2.22 -18.48 -12.56
C GLU A 68 -3.02 -17.18 -12.41
N GLU A 69 -4.14 -17.03 -13.15
CA GLU A 69 -5.04 -15.87 -13.02
C GLU A 69 -5.40 -15.61 -11.55
N THR A 70 -4.79 -14.58 -10.95
CA THR A 70 -5.05 -14.24 -9.56
C THR A 70 -6.27 -13.33 -9.47
N TYR A 71 -6.94 -13.31 -8.31
CA TYR A 71 -8.05 -12.39 -8.05
C TYR A 71 -7.68 -10.90 -8.32
N PHE A 72 -6.39 -10.56 -8.23
CA PHE A 72 -5.89 -9.19 -8.44
C PHE A 72 -5.36 -8.94 -9.86
N GLU A 73 -5.56 -9.86 -10.79
CA GLU A 73 -5.05 -9.77 -12.16
C GLU A 73 -5.49 -8.46 -12.84
N TYR A 74 -6.72 -7.99 -12.58
CA TYR A 74 -7.20 -6.72 -13.12
C TYR A 74 -6.31 -5.52 -12.74
N THR A 75 -5.74 -5.50 -11.54
CA THR A 75 -4.82 -4.44 -11.10
C THR A 75 -3.47 -4.54 -11.79
N LYS A 76 -2.97 -5.76 -12.05
CA LYS A 76 -1.73 -5.99 -12.81
C LYS A 76 -1.91 -5.59 -14.26
N CYS A 77 -3.00 -6.01 -14.89
CA CYS A 77 -3.40 -5.60 -16.22
C CYS A 77 -3.43 -4.08 -16.37
N TRP A 78 -4.04 -3.37 -15.40
CA TRP A 78 -4.05 -1.91 -15.42
C TRP A 78 -2.65 -1.30 -15.25
N ILE A 79 -1.87 -1.79 -14.29
CA ILE A 79 -0.49 -1.33 -14.08
C ILE A 79 0.36 -1.52 -15.34
N ASN A 80 0.27 -2.67 -15.98
CA ASN A 80 1.00 -2.96 -17.22
C ASN A 80 0.60 -2.02 -18.35
N LYS A 81 -0.68 -1.64 -18.46
CA LYS A 81 -1.16 -0.66 -19.45
C LYS A 81 -0.58 0.73 -19.23
N VAL A 82 -0.44 1.17 -17.97
CA VAL A 82 0.09 2.51 -17.65
C VAL A 82 1.63 2.53 -17.54
N ASN A 83 2.26 1.37 -17.40
CA ASN A 83 3.70 1.25 -17.26
C ASN A 83 4.41 1.63 -18.58
N ARG A 84 5.31 2.60 -18.50
CA ARG A 84 6.17 3.04 -19.62
C ARG A 84 7.64 2.63 -19.41
N GLY A 85 7.89 1.60 -18.61
CA GLY A 85 9.22 1.08 -18.28
C GLY A 85 9.86 1.71 -17.03
N GLY A 86 9.14 2.57 -16.31
CA GLY A 86 9.65 3.27 -15.12
C GLY A 86 9.05 2.83 -13.79
N LEU A 87 8.02 1.98 -13.82
CA LEU A 87 7.30 1.56 -12.61
C LEU A 87 7.99 0.37 -11.93
N PHE A 88 7.97 0.39 -10.61
CA PHE A 88 8.39 -0.75 -9.79
C PHE A 88 7.17 -1.64 -9.59
N LEU A 89 7.16 -2.77 -10.29
CA LEU A 89 6.10 -3.77 -10.16
C LEU A 89 6.25 -4.50 -8.84
N ILE A 90 5.09 -4.84 -8.24
CA ILE A 90 5.00 -5.53 -6.96
C ILE A 90 4.15 -6.78 -7.11
N CYS A 91 4.48 -7.82 -6.36
CA CYS A 91 3.69 -9.04 -6.25
C CYS A 91 2.42 -8.84 -5.43
N ASP A 92 1.48 -9.80 -5.52
CA ASP A 92 0.17 -9.72 -4.86
C ASP A 92 0.27 -9.66 -3.34
N ASN A 93 1.21 -10.37 -2.71
CA ASN A 93 1.39 -10.34 -1.25
C ASN A 93 1.73 -8.94 -0.74
N LEU A 94 2.58 -8.23 -1.47
CA LEU A 94 2.94 -6.86 -1.11
C LEU A 94 1.76 -5.91 -1.37
N PHE A 95 1.06 -6.08 -2.49
CA PHE A 95 -0.16 -5.33 -2.77
C PHE A 95 -1.21 -5.50 -1.66
N GLN A 96 -1.47 -6.73 -1.22
CA GLN A 96 -2.36 -7.03 -0.09
C GLN A 96 -1.93 -6.37 1.21
N THR A 97 -0.62 -6.26 1.46
CA THR A 97 -0.09 -5.55 2.63
C THR A 97 -0.50 -4.08 2.60
N PHE A 98 -0.40 -3.42 1.44
CA PHE A 98 -0.85 -2.03 1.28
C PHE A 98 -2.37 -1.87 1.37
N ILE A 99 -3.14 -2.85 0.88
CA ILE A 99 -4.60 -2.89 1.10
C ILE A 99 -4.92 -2.96 2.60
N ALA A 100 -4.24 -3.83 3.35
CA ALA A 100 -4.42 -3.92 4.80
C ALA A 100 -4.08 -2.61 5.51
N ILE A 101 -3.01 -1.93 5.08
CA ILE A 101 -2.64 -0.60 5.60
C ILE A 101 -3.76 0.41 5.34
N GLU A 102 -4.35 0.44 4.14
CA GLU A 102 -5.46 1.35 3.83
C GLU A 102 -6.70 1.03 4.67
N ILE A 103 -7.02 -0.25 4.89
CA ILE A 103 -8.13 -0.66 5.76
C ILE A 103 -7.91 -0.16 7.20
N VAL A 104 -6.71 -0.37 7.75
CA VAL A 104 -6.35 0.14 9.09
C VAL A 104 -6.44 1.66 9.13
N ARG A 105 -5.92 2.35 8.11
CA ARG A 105 -5.99 3.81 8.00
C ARG A 105 -7.44 4.31 7.99
N ARG A 106 -8.34 3.73 7.19
CA ARG A 106 -9.76 4.11 7.16
C ARG A 106 -10.48 3.82 8.49
N THR A 107 -10.05 2.78 9.20
CA THR A 107 -10.65 2.39 10.48
C THR A 107 -10.19 3.30 11.62
N CYS A 108 -8.89 3.61 11.69
CA CYS A 108 -8.26 4.31 12.82
C CYS A 108 -8.16 5.83 12.64
N LEU A 109 -8.19 6.35 11.41
CA LEU A 109 -7.93 7.77 11.10
C LEU A 109 -9.14 8.44 10.42
N LYS A 110 -10.36 8.14 10.89
CA LYS A 110 -11.60 8.71 10.35
C LYS A 110 -11.63 10.24 10.45
N ASP A 111 -11.09 10.79 11.53
CA ASP A 111 -11.13 12.24 11.81
C ASP A 111 -10.22 13.07 10.90
N LEU A 112 -9.28 12.44 10.19
CA LEU A 112 -8.41 13.10 9.20
C LEU A 112 -9.05 13.18 7.80
N GLN A 113 -10.28 12.71 7.63
CA GLN A 113 -10.98 12.71 6.33
C GLN A 113 -11.60 14.06 5.96
N HIS A 114 -11.74 14.97 6.94
CA HIS A 114 -12.15 16.34 6.67
C HIS A 114 -10.95 17.27 6.81
N PRO A 115 -10.57 18.03 5.76
CA PRO A 115 -9.68 19.16 5.97
C PRO A 115 -10.37 20.10 6.97
N PRO A 116 -9.63 20.69 7.94
CA PRO A 116 -10.23 21.71 8.79
C PRO A 116 -10.84 22.77 7.88
N ALA A 117 -12.08 23.16 8.16
CA ALA A 117 -12.74 24.26 7.46
C ALA A 117 -11.77 25.45 7.50
N ILE A 118 -11.23 25.81 6.34
CA ILE A 118 -10.46 27.05 6.23
C ILE A 118 -11.54 28.13 6.23
N ASP A 119 -11.83 28.66 7.41
CA ASP A 119 -12.61 29.89 7.53
C ASP A 119 -11.77 30.98 6.86
N ILE A 120 -12.08 31.24 5.58
CA ILE A 120 -11.59 32.40 4.88
C ILE A 120 -12.46 33.55 5.37
N ASP A 121 -11.99 34.24 6.41
CA ASP A 121 -12.53 35.56 6.78
C ASP A 121 -12.36 36.49 5.56
N THR A 122 -13.45 36.70 4.83
CA THR A 122 -13.61 37.74 3.81
C THR A 122 -14.04 39.06 4.43
#